data_AF-A0A4U8W426-F1
#
_entry.id   AF-A0A4U8W426-F1
#
_cell.length_a   1.000
_cell.length_b   1.000
_cell.length_c   1.000
_cell.angle_alpha   90.00
_cell.angle_beta   90.00
_cell.angle_gamma   90.00
#
_symmetry.space_group_name_H-M   'P 1'
#
loop_
_entity.id
_entity.type
_entity.pdbx_description
1 polymer ?
#
loop_
_entity_poly.entity_id
_entity_poly.type
_entity_poly.pdbx_seq_one_letter_code
_entity_poly.pdbx_strand_id
1 'polypeptide(L)'
;MADYIAAFAVAGSIAVLLIGLIYVLPYTFGEDEPPITARAPRMSAQTAHALMQTHRRCSIEDCPHKRDAYRTLVAVGAITPDQRAERYVR
;
A
#
# COMPACT_ATOMS: atom_id res chain seq x y z
N MET A 1 39.97 -27.46 -2.96
CA MET A 1 39.94 -26.10 -3.56
C MET A 1 38.79 -25.95 -4.56
N ALA A 2 38.61 -26.90 -5.51
CA ALA A 2 37.52 -26.87 -6.48
C ALA A 2 36.10 -26.88 -5.84
N ASP A 3 35.90 -27.63 -4.75
CA ASP A 3 34.59 -27.72 -4.09
C ASP A 3 34.12 -26.39 -3.48
N TYR A 4 35.06 -25.60 -2.95
CA TYR A 4 34.74 -24.27 -2.41
C TYR A 4 34.37 -23.30 -3.53
N ILE A 5 35.04 -23.36 -4.67
CA ILE A 5 34.74 -22.53 -5.85
C ILE A 5 33.32 -22.85 -6.36
N ALA A 6 32.97 -24.14 -6.45
CA ALA A 6 31.64 -24.57 -6.84
C ALA A 6 30.58 -24.08 -5.83
N ALA A 7 30.84 -24.21 -4.53
CA ALA A 7 29.93 -23.74 -3.49
C ALA A 7 29.67 -22.22 -3.56
N PHE A 8 30.70 -21.40 -3.77
CA PHE A 8 30.54 -19.95 -3.91
C PHE A 8 29.81 -19.57 -5.20
N ALA A 9 30.06 -20.27 -6.31
CA ALA A 9 29.35 -20.03 -7.56
C ALA A 9 27.85 -20.31 -7.44
N VAL A 10 27.48 -21.43 -6.80
CA VAL A 10 26.09 -21.80 -6.55
C VAL A 10 25.42 -20.83 -5.57
N ALA A 11 26.09 -20.52 -4.45
CA ALA A 11 25.57 -19.57 -3.48
C ALA A 11 25.37 -18.17 -4.07
N GLY A 12 26.31 -17.70 -4.89
CA GLY A 12 26.23 -16.40 -5.56
C GLY A 12 25.09 -16.32 -6.56
N SER A 13 24.92 -17.37 -7.38
CA SER A 13 23.81 -17.45 -8.35
C SER A 13 22.44 -17.52 -7.67
N ILE A 14 22.31 -18.28 -6.58
CA ILE A 14 21.08 -18.30 -5.76
C ILE A 14 20.81 -16.92 -5.16
N ALA A 15 21.83 -16.24 -4.62
CA ALA A 15 21.67 -14.91 -4.03
C ALA A 15 21.20 -13.88 -5.07
N VAL A 16 21.82 -13.87 -6.27
CA VAL A 16 21.40 -12.98 -7.37
C VAL A 16 19.97 -13.28 -7.80
N LEU A 17 19.59 -14.55 -7.87
CA LEU A 17 18.23 -14.96 -8.23
C LEU A 17 17.21 -14.53 -7.16
N LEU A 18 17.52 -14.72 -5.87
CA LEU A 18 16.65 -14.27 -4.78
C LEU A 18 16.50 -12.74 -4.76
N ILE A 19 17.59 -12.01 -4.96
CA ILE A 19 17.55 -10.55 -5.07
C ILE A 19 16.67 -10.15 -6.26
N GLY A 20 16.93 -10.71 -7.44
CA GLY A 20 16.12 -10.46 -8.64
C GLY A 20 14.65 -10.76 -8.40
N LEU A 21 14.32 -11.88 -7.76
CA LEU A 21 12.95 -12.25 -7.44
C LEU A 21 12.32 -11.25 -6.47
N ILE A 22 12.99 -10.87 -5.38
CA ILE A 22 12.48 -9.87 -4.42
C ILE A 22 12.18 -8.52 -5.10
N TYR A 23 12.99 -8.09 -6.06
CA TYR A 23 12.83 -6.80 -6.74
C TYR A 23 11.91 -6.83 -7.96
N VAL A 24 11.90 -7.93 -8.72
CA VAL A 24 11.16 -8.05 -9.98
C VAL A 24 9.77 -8.64 -9.77
N LEU A 25 9.62 -9.61 -8.86
CA LEU A 25 8.33 -10.22 -8.55
C LEU A 25 7.22 -9.19 -8.20
N PRO A 26 7.44 -8.18 -7.34
CA PRO A 26 6.42 -7.17 -7.05
C PRO A 26 6.09 -6.27 -8.25
N TYR A 27 6.98 -6.18 -9.24
CA TYR A 27 6.71 -5.44 -10.47
C TYR A 27 5.84 -6.24 -11.46
N THR A 28 5.87 -7.58 -11.37
CA THR A 28 5.03 -8.46 -12.21
C THR A 28 3.60 -8.63 -11.68
N PHE A 29 3.39 -8.42 -10.37
CA PHE A 29 2.07 -8.35 -9.75
C PHE A 29 1.63 -6.89 -9.71
N GLY A 30 1.06 -6.41 -10.82
CA GLY A 30 0.70 -5.01 -11.03
C GLY A 30 -0.11 -4.36 -9.90
N GLU A 31 0.27 -3.11 -9.62
CA GLU A 31 -0.47 -1.92 -9.14
C GLU A 31 -1.69 -1.99 -8.19
N ASP A 32 -1.96 -3.09 -7.47
CA ASP A 32 -3.02 -3.12 -6.44
C ASP A 32 -2.53 -3.39 -5.01
N GLU A 33 -1.27 -3.82 -4.82
CA GLU A 33 -0.71 -4.01 -3.48
C GLU A 33 0.03 -2.74 -3.05
N PRO A 34 -0.49 -1.95 -2.10
CA PRO A 34 0.19 -0.74 -1.65
C PRO A 34 1.54 -1.15 -1.04
N PRO A 35 2.58 -0.31 -1.16
CA PRO A 35 3.93 -0.66 -0.70
C PRO A 35 3.86 -1.12 0.76
N ILE A 36 4.72 -2.04 1.21
CA ILE A 36 4.69 -2.58 2.60
C ILE A 36 4.83 -1.44 3.65
N THR A 37 5.33 -0.27 3.24
CA THR A 37 5.40 0.96 4.03
C THR A 37 4.11 1.80 4.05
N ALA A 38 3.16 1.54 3.16
CA ALA A 38 1.83 2.15 3.18
C ALA A 38 1.09 1.58 4.39
N ARG A 39 0.75 2.48 5.31
CA ARG A 39 -0.03 2.15 6.50
C ARG A 39 -1.29 1.44 6.05
N ALA A 40 -1.45 0.18 6.44
CA ALA A 40 -2.59 -0.64 6.06
C ALA A 40 -3.89 0.17 6.25
N PRO A 41 -4.76 0.25 5.24
CA PRO A 41 -6.00 0.99 5.35
C PRO A 41 -6.78 0.51 6.58
N ARG A 42 -7.30 1.45 7.38
CA ARG A 42 -7.98 1.13 8.66
C ARG A 42 -9.23 0.27 8.47
N MET A 43 -9.80 0.29 7.27
CA MET A 43 -10.99 -0.47 6.88
C MET A 43 -10.95 -0.77 5.37
N SER A 44 -11.82 -1.65 4.88
CA SER A 44 -11.91 -1.90 3.43
C SER A 44 -12.49 -0.70 2.68
N ALA A 45 -12.19 -0.60 1.38
CA ALA A 45 -12.76 0.44 0.52
C ALA A 45 -14.29 0.41 0.50
N GLN A 46 -14.89 -0.79 0.52
CA GLN A 46 -16.34 -0.96 0.56
C GLN A 46 -16.95 -0.40 1.86
N THR A 47 -16.34 -0.68 3.01
CA THR A 47 -16.77 -0.13 4.30
C THR A 47 -16.58 1.39 4.35
N ALA A 48 -15.49 1.91 3.78
CA ALA A 48 -15.25 3.34 3.70
C ALA A 48 -16.28 4.06 2.82
N HIS A 49 -16.66 3.48 1.68
CA HIS A 49 -17.74 4.00 0.84
C HIS A 49 -19.09 3.99 1.57
N ALA A 50 -19.41 2.91 2.29
CA ALA A 50 -20.64 2.84 3.08
C ALA A 50 -20.68 3.93 4.17
N LEU A 51 -19.58 4.14 4.89
CA LEU A 51 -19.48 5.21 5.90
C LEU A 51 -19.59 6.61 5.28
N MET A 52 -18.99 6.84 4.12
CA MET A 52 -19.16 8.10 3.39
C MET A 52 -20.62 8.34 2.99
N GLN A 53 -21.34 7.29 2.59
CA GLN A 53 -22.76 7.38 2.24
C GLN A 53 -23.65 7.61 3.46
N THR A 54 -23.41 6.90 4.56
CA THR A 54 -24.14 7.06 5.83
C THR A 54 -23.93 8.45 6.43
N HIS A 55 -22.69 8.96 6.39
CA HIS A 55 -22.31 10.27 6.92
C HIS A 55 -22.32 11.39 5.86
N ARG A 56 -23.19 11.30 4.84
CA ARG A 56 -23.32 12.34 3.79
C ARG A 56 -23.57 13.73 4.36
N ARG A 57 -24.38 13.84 5.41
CA ARG A 57 -24.76 15.10 6.06
C ARG A 57 -23.70 15.66 7.03
N CYS A 58 -22.73 14.85 7.44
CA CYS A 58 -21.67 15.29 8.34
C CYS A 58 -20.53 15.93 7.56
N SER A 59 -19.85 16.93 8.13
CA SER A 59 -18.58 17.41 7.58
C SER A 59 -17.43 16.45 7.93
N ILE A 60 -16.32 16.53 7.20
CA ILE A 60 -15.09 15.78 7.52
C ILE A 60 -14.44 16.31 8.81
N GLU A 61 -14.70 17.57 9.17
CA GLU A 61 -14.15 18.22 10.36
C GLU A 61 -14.86 17.75 11.63
N ASP A 62 -16.19 17.57 11.55
CA ASP A 62 -17.03 17.26 12.71
C ASP A 62 -17.19 15.75 12.97
N CYS A 63 -16.96 14.91 11.96
CA CYS A 63 -17.19 13.46 12.08
C CYS A 63 -15.89 12.65 11.98
N PRO A 64 -15.43 12.00 13.07
CA PRO A 64 -14.23 11.17 13.04
C PRO A 64 -14.40 9.96 12.11
N HIS A 65 -15.59 9.36 12.03
CA HIS A 65 -15.85 8.22 11.15
C HIS A 65 -15.73 8.58 9.66
N LYS A 66 -16.22 9.76 9.26
CA LYS A 66 -16.09 10.24 7.88
C LYS A 66 -14.65 10.54 7.52
N ARG A 67 -13.88 11.11 8.46
CA ARG A 67 -12.44 11.39 8.30
C ARG A 67 -11.64 10.11 8.08
N ASP A 68 -11.95 9.07 8.84
CA ASP A 68 -11.25 7.79 8.76
C ASP A 68 -11.61 7.03 7.47
N ALA A 69 -12.87 7.09 7.05
CA ALA A 69 -13.30 6.59 5.75
C ALA A 69 -12.61 7.34 4.59
N TYR A 70 -12.52 8.67 4.66
CA TYR A 70 -11.80 9.47 3.67
C TYR A 70 -10.32 9.11 3.58
N ARG A 71 -9.62 9.02 4.72
CA ARG A 71 -8.21 8.62 4.77
C ARG A 71 -7.98 7.23 4.17
N THR A 72 -8.90 6.31 4.43
CA THR A 72 -8.87 4.96 3.86
C THR A 72 -8.99 5.00 2.35
N LEU A 73 -9.94 5.76 1.80
CA LEU A 73 -10.14 5.90 0.36
C LEU A 73 -8.96 6.57 -0.35
N VAL A 74 -8.30 7.52 0.32
CA VAL A 74 -7.04 8.11 -0.19
C VAL A 74 -5.90 7.11 -0.15
N ALA A 75 -5.77 6.33 0.94
CA ALA A 75 -4.70 5.33 1.08
C ALA A 75 -4.79 4.22 0.03
N VAL A 76 -6.00 3.85 -0.41
CA VAL A 76 -6.22 2.88 -1.49
C VAL A 76 -6.26 3.51 -2.89
N GLY A 77 -5.98 4.82 -3.02
CA GLY A 77 -5.97 5.52 -4.31
C GLY A 77 -7.33 5.76 -4.95
N ALA A 78 -8.44 5.40 -4.29
CA ALA A 78 -9.80 5.58 -4.81
C ALA A 78 -10.23 7.06 -4.85
N ILE A 79 -9.60 7.93 -4.06
CA ILE A 79 -9.83 9.37 -4.05
C ILE A 79 -8.49 10.09 -4.08
N THR A 80 -8.32 10.99 -5.06
CA THR A 80 -7.22 11.95 -5.07
C THR A 80 -7.57 13.14 -4.18
N PRO A 81 -6.76 13.48 -3.16
CA PRO A 81 -7.03 14.64 -2.33
C PRO A 81 -6.78 15.94 -3.12
N ASP A 82 -7.76 16.84 -3.14
CA ASP A 82 -7.53 18.22 -3.54
C ASP A 82 -6.56 18.91 -2.56
N GLN A 83 -5.86 19.98 -2.99
CA GLN A 83 -4.94 20.75 -2.13
C GLN A 83 -5.56 21.20 -0.79
N ARG A 84 -6.89 21.40 -0.75
CA ARG A 84 -7.60 21.75 0.49
C ARG A 84 -7.79 20.55 1.43
N ALA A 85 -7.83 19.34 0.89
CA ALA A 85 -8.07 18.09 1.62
C ALA A 85 -6.77 17.37 2.04
N GLU A 86 -5.61 17.73 1.48
CA GLU A 86 -4.29 17.23 1.91
C GLU A 86 -4.05 17.41 3.41
N ARG A 87 -4.57 18.49 4.02
CA ARG A 87 -4.48 18.74 5.46
C ARG A 87 -5.09 17.62 6.32
N TYR A 88 -6.04 16.86 5.78
CA TYR A 88 -6.72 15.77 6.51
C TYR A 88 -6.03 14.41 6.37
N VAL A 89 -5.14 14.26 5.39
CA VAL A 89 -4.46 13.00 5.06
C VAL A 89 -3.12 12.86 5.79
N ARG A 90 -2.49 13.98 6.16
CA ARG A 90 -1.20 14.01 6.88
C ARG A 90 -1.30 13.55 8.33
#